data_AF-A0A497JYC1-F1
#
_entry.id   AF-A0A497JYC1-F1
#
_cell.length_a   1.000
_cell.length_b   1.000
_cell.length_c   1.000
_cell.angle_alpha   90.00
_cell.angle_beta   90.00
_cell.angle_gamma   90.00
#
_symmetry.space_group_name_H-M   'P 1'
#
loop_
_entity.id
_entity.type
_entity.pdbx_description
1 polymer ?
#
loop_
_entity_poly.entity_id
_entity_poly.type
_entity_poly.pdbx_seq_one_letter_code
_entity_poly.pdbx_strand_id
1 'polypeptide(L)'
;MRKIRKLQGIVLSVERTGETITDEYGDKWEKCIFTIELTNFSKRTPEEKIPDEIRGKKVKLVRYCCYDWHYKTGVKKTLEPDETEAVLSGKPIETVYW
;
A
#
# COMPACT_ATOMS: atom_id res chain seq x y z
N MET A 1 -6.96 -20.05 13.86
CA MET A 1 -6.10 -18.90 13.47
C MET A 1 -6.87 -18.04 12.48
N ARG A 2 -7.02 -16.73 12.72
CA ARG A 2 -7.60 -15.82 11.72
C ARG A 2 -6.64 -15.76 10.53
N LYS A 3 -7.14 -16.02 9.32
CA LYS A 3 -6.36 -15.94 8.07
C LYS A 3 -6.04 -14.46 7.84
N ILE A 4 -4.76 -14.08 7.85
CA ILE A 4 -4.34 -12.70 7.61
C ILE A 4 -4.39 -12.45 6.10
N ARG A 5 -5.39 -11.70 5.65
CA ARG A 5 -5.52 -11.27 4.25
C ARG A 5 -4.83 -9.94 4.02
N LYS A 6 -4.21 -9.81 2.84
CA LYS A 6 -3.52 -8.59 2.42
C LYS A 6 -3.92 -8.27 0.99
N LEU A 7 -4.43 -7.07 0.74
CA LEU A 7 -4.69 -6.58 -0.60
C LEU A 7 -3.36 -6.26 -1.31
N GLN A 8 -3.36 -6.43 -2.63
CA GLN A 8 -2.28 -6.07 -3.52
C GLN A 8 -2.81 -5.21 -4.66
N GLY A 9 -1.95 -4.34 -5.15
CA GLY A 9 -2.23 -3.54 -6.32
C GLY A 9 -0.98 -3.14 -7.07
N ILE A 10 -1.18 -2.47 -8.20
CA ILE A 10 -0.11 -1.96 -9.06
C ILE A 10 0.13 -0.49 -8.75
N VAL A 11 1.39 -0.12 -8.57
CA VAL A 11 1.79 1.28 -8.37
C VAL A 11 1.63 2.05 -9.68
N LEU A 12 0.75 3.04 -9.69
CA LEU A 12 0.51 3.93 -10.83
C LEU A 12 1.42 5.17 -10.79
N SER A 13 1.59 5.75 -9.60
CA SER A 13 2.44 6.92 -9.38
C SER A 13 2.96 6.98 -7.95
N VAL A 14 4.03 7.75 -7.77
CA VAL A 14 4.64 8.01 -6.46
C VAL A 14 4.84 9.51 -6.31
N GLU A 15 4.33 10.05 -5.21
CA GLU A 15 4.52 11.44 -4.81
C GLU A 15 5.49 11.47 -3.63
N ARG A 16 6.54 12.28 -3.75
CA ARG A 16 7.55 12.49 -2.71
C ARG A 16 7.18 13.76 -1.96
N THR A 17 6.95 13.67 -0.64
CA THR A 17 6.43 14.82 0.12
C THR A 17 7.52 15.75 0.63
N GLY A 18 8.80 15.34 0.57
CA GLY A 18 9.91 16.06 1.19
C GLY A 18 9.99 15.92 2.72
N GLU A 19 8.96 15.37 3.38
CA GLU A 19 8.99 15.08 4.82
C GLU A 19 9.92 13.89 5.07
N THR A 20 10.92 14.06 5.94
CA THR A 20 11.94 13.02 6.18
C THR A 20 12.13 12.70 7.65
N ILE A 21 12.38 11.43 7.94
CA ILE A 21 12.82 10.93 9.25
C ILE A 21 14.19 10.27 9.11
N THR A 22 14.97 10.28 10.19
CA THR A 22 16.25 9.57 10.25
C THR A 22 16.10 8.42 11.23
N ASP A 23 16.55 7.22 10.84
CA ASP A 23 16.53 6.06 11.73
C ASP A 23 17.76 5.99 12.64
N GLU A 24 17.83 4.94 13.47
CA GLU A 24 18.92 4.72 14.43
C GLU A 24 20.29 4.47 13.78
N TYR A 25 20.31 4.13 12.48
CA TYR A 25 21.53 3.88 11.70
C TYR A 25 21.99 5.11 10.89
N GLY A 26 21.21 6.20 10.94
CA GLY A 26 21.50 7.43 10.21
C GLY A 26 20.92 7.46 8.79
N ASP A 27 20.13 6.46 8.39
CA ASP A 27 19.49 6.44 7.08
C ASP A 27 18.32 7.43 7.02
N LYS A 28 18.26 8.20 5.94
CA LYS A 28 17.23 9.21 5.71
C LYS A 28 16.08 8.60 4.92
N TRP A 29 14.92 8.53 5.55
CA TRP A 29 13.70 8.03 4.97
C TRP A 29 12.77 9.18 4.60
N GLU A 30 12.32 9.21 3.35
CA GLU A 30 11.37 10.21 2.87
C GLU A 30 9.96 9.64 2.80
N LYS A 31 8.99 10.38 3.34
CA LYS A 31 7.58 10.02 3.23
C LYS A 31 7.12 10.19 1.79
N CYS A 32 6.47 9.15 1.30
CA CYS A 32 6.01 9.02 -0.07
C CYS A 32 4.57 8.54 -0.08
N ILE A 33 3.79 9.08 -1.02
CA ILE A 33 2.39 8.72 -1.21
C ILE A 33 2.27 8.00 -2.56
N PHE A 34 1.96 6.71 -2.50
CA PHE A 34 1.80 5.87 -3.67
C PHE A 34 0.33 5.88 -4.10
N THR A 35 0.07 6.10 -5.39
CA THR A 35 -1.25 5.80 -5.96
C THR A 35 -1.23 4.36 -6.45
N ILE A 36 -2.09 3.51 -5.88
CA ILE A 36 -2.14 2.07 -6.16
C ILE A 36 -3.51 1.70 -6.70
N GLU A 37 -3.54 0.97 -7.81
CA GLU A 37 -4.75 0.33 -8.31
C GLU A 37 -4.87 -1.09 -7.74
N LEU A 38 -5.94 -1.37 -6.98
CA LEU A 38 -6.15 -2.65 -6.32
C LEU A 38 -6.53 -3.75 -7.33
N THR A 39 -5.81 -4.87 -7.32
CA THR A 39 -5.97 -5.92 -8.34
C THR A 39 -6.39 -7.28 -7.76
N ASN A 40 -5.86 -7.67 -6.61
CA ASN A 40 -6.04 -9.01 -6.03
C ASN A 40 -5.66 -9.05 -4.56
N PHE A 41 -6.01 -10.14 -3.86
CA PHE A 41 -5.38 -10.48 -2.58
C PHE A 41 -4.03 -11.17 -2.80
N SER A 42 -3.14 -11.06 -1.81
CA SER A 42 -1.88 -11.78 -1.77
C SER A 42 -2.08 -13.29 -1.93
N LYS A 43 -1.12 -13.97 -2.57
CA LYS A 43 -1.13 -15.44 -2.73
C LYS A 43 -1.18 -16.21 -1.41
N ARG A 44 -0.85 -15.55 -0.29
CA ARG A 44 -0.96 -16.12 1.07
C ARG A 44 -2.43 -16.33 1.51
N THR A 45 -3.38 -15.75 0.79
CA THR A 45 -4.82 -15.94 0.97
C THR A 45 -5.47 -16.36 -0.35
N PRO A 46 -5.22 -17.60 -0.81
CA PRO A 46 -5.58 -18.03 -2.17
C PRO A 46 -7.09 -18.17 -2.41
N GLU A 47 -7.89 -18.31 -1.34
CA GLU A 47 -9.34 -18.42 -1.42
C GLU A 47 -10.05 -17.04 -1.46
N GLU A 48 -9.35 -15.97 -1.09
CA GLU A 48 -9.93 -14.63 -1.03
C GLU A 48 -9.96 -14.02 -2.43
N LYS A 49 -11.17 -13.70 -2.90
CA LYS A 49 -11.39 -12.96 -4.14
C LYS A 49 -11.64 -11.51 -3.80
N ILE A 50 -10.96 -10.62 -4.49
CA ILE A 50 -11.21 -9.18 -4.35
C ILE A 50 -12.67 -8.90 -4.77
N PRO A 51 -13.48 -8.23 -3.93
CA PRO A 51 -14.83 -7.81 -4.28
C PRO A 51 -14.81 -6.87 -5.49
N ASP A 52 -15.81 -6.98 -6.37
CA ASP A 52 -15.86 -6.18 -7.60
C ASP A 52 -15.98 -4.68 -7.34
N GLU A 53 -16.60 -4.30 -6.22
CA GLU A 53 -16.73 -2.90 -5.77
C GLU A 53 -15.38 -2.22 -5.50
N ILE A 54 -14.34 -2.99 -5.16
CA ILE A 54 -13.01 -2.46 -4.87
C ILE A 54 -11.96 -2.85 -5.91
N ARG A 55 -12.31 -3.71 -6.86
CA ARG A 55 -11.42 -4.09 -7.97
C ARG A 55 -11.18 -2.87 -8.86
N GLY A 56 -9.91 -2.57 -9.14
CA GLY A 56 -9.53 -1.39 -9.91
C GLY A 56 -9.64 -0.08 -9.13
N LYS A 57 -10.06 -0.11 -7.85
CA LYS A 57 -10.11 1.09 -7.02
C LYS A 57 -8.70 1.63 -6.83
N LYS A 58 -8.55 2.95 -6.97
CA LYS A 58 -7.31 3.66 -6.72
C LYS A 58 -7.28 4.12 -5.27
N VAL A 59 -6.21 3.79 -4.57
CA VAL A 59 -5.96 4.20 -3.19
C VAL A 59 -4.61 4.91 -3.08
N LYS A 60 -4.50 5.83 -2.14
CA LYS A 60 -3.27 6.46 -1.70
C LYS A 60 -2.70 5.64 -0.55
N LEU A 61 -1.43 5.26 -0.65
CA LEU A 61 -0.70 4.48 0.35
C LEU A 61 0.54 5.24 0.80
N VAL A 62 0.63 5.53 2.09
CA VAL A 62 1.76 6.26 2.69
C VAL A 62 2.87 5.29 3.08
N ARG A 63 4.09 5.53 2.61
CA ARG A 63 5.28 4.77 3.01
C ARG A 63 6.47 5.69 3.19
N TYR A 64 7.40 5.28 4.02
CA TYR A 64 8.73 5.86 4.09
C TYR A 64 9.65 5.11 3.13
N CYS A 65 10.41 5.84 2.31
CA CYS A 65 11.28 5.30 1.28
C CYS A 65 12.71 5.84 1.46
N CYS A 66 13.67 4.94 1.48
CA CYS A 66 15.10 5.29 1.61
C CYS A 66 15.83 5.15 0.26
N TYR A 67 15.60 4.04 -0.45
CA TYR A 67 16.32 3.69 -1.67
C TYR A 67 15.49 3.85 -2.95
N ASP A 68 16.16 4.07 -4.09
CA ASP A 68 15.53 4.33 -5.39
C ASP A 68 14.55 3.25 -5.86
N TRP A 69 14.83 2.00 -5.51
CA TRP A 69 13.97 0.88 -5.91
C TRP A 69 12.55 0.97 -5.34
N HIS A 70 12.34 1.74 -4.27
CA HIS A 70 11.01 1.98 -3.71
C HIS A 70 10.10 2.80 -4.63
N TYR A 71 10.66 3.62 -5.53
CA TYR A 71 9.90 4.56 -6.36
C TYR A 71 9.42 3.97 -7.68
N LYS A 72 9.71 2.69 -7.96
CA LYS A 72 9.32 2.03 -9.22
C LYS A 72 7.79 2.01 -9.38
N THR A 73 7.32 2.40 -10.55
CA THR A 73 5.93 2.25 -10.99
C THR A 73 5.75 0.93 -11.74
N GLY A 74 4.50 0.50 -11.94
CA GLY A 74 4.15 -0.76 -12.61
C GLY A 74 4.45 -2.03 -11.79
N VAL A 75 5.03 -1.90 -10.61
CA VAL A 75 5.31 -3.02 -9.69
C VAL A 75 4.15 -3.26 -8.74
N LYS A 76 4.07 -4.48 -8.21
CA LYS A 76 3.09 -4.85 -7.19
C LYS A 76 3.50 -4.29 -5.83
N LYS A 77 2.52 -3.75 -5.11
CA LYS A 77 2.66 -3.35 -3.71
C LYS A 77 1.57 -4.02 -2.88
N THR A 78 1.92 -4.43 -1.67
CA THR A 78 1.03 -5.14 -0.75
C THR A 78 0.69 -4.21 0.40
N LEU A 79 -0.59 -4.12 0.74
CA LEU A 79 -1.07 -3.40 1.91
C LEU A 79 -0.82 -4.23 3.16
N GLU A 80 -0.65 -3.56 4.30
CA GLU A 80 -0.66 -4.21 5.59
C GLU A 80 -2.07 -4.72 5.96
N PRO A 81 -2.20 -5.61 6.96
CA PRO A 81 -3.50 -6.19 7.31
C PRO A 81 -4.54 -5.15 7.72
N ASP A 82 -4.15 -4.18 8.54
CA ASP A 82 -5.00 -3.08 9.01
C ASP A 82 -5.43 -2.17 7.85
N GLU A 83 -4.51 -1.84 6.94
CA GLU A 83 -4.81 -1.11 5.71
C GLU A 83 -5.77 -1.87 4.79
N THR A 84 -5.60 -3.20 4.73
CA THR A 84 -6.49 -4.08 3.97
C THR A 84 -7.91 -4.03 4.54
N GLU A 85 -8.07 -4.15 5.86
CA GLU A 85 -9.39 -4.06 6.50
C GLU A 85 -9.98 -2.65 6.41
N ALA A 86 -9.16 -1.60 6.46
CA ALA A 86 -9.58 -0.20 6.25
C ALA A 86 -10.21 -0.01 4.87
N VAL A 87 -9.54 -0.50 3.81
CA VAL A 87 -10.07 -0.47 2.44
C VAL A 87 -11.34 -1.28 2.30
N LEU A 88 -11.36 -2.52 2.84
CA LEU A 88 -12.52 -3.41 2.74
C LEU A 88 -13.75 -2.88 3.50
N SER A 89 -13.53 -2.18 4.61
CA SER A 89 -14.61 -1.57 5.41
C SER A 89 -15.02 -0.18 4.93
N GLY A 90 -14.34 0.37 3.92
CA GLY A 90 -14.58 1.72 3.43
C GLY A 90 -14.23 2.82 4.45
N LYS A 91 -13.34 2.52 5.40
CA LYS A 91 -12.90 3.47 6.45
C LYS A 91 -11.42 3.81 6.25
N PRO A 92 -11.07 4.98 5.70
CA PRO A 92 -9.68 5.37 5.51
C PRO A 92 -8.97 5.54 6.85
N ILE A 93 -7.65 5.32 6.83
CA ILE A 93 -6.74 5.54 7.96
C ILE A 93 -5.54 6.37 7.48
N GLU A 94 -4.69 6.81 8.41
CA GLU A 94 -3.57 7.71 8.10
C GLU A 94 -2.61 7.15 7.02
N THR A 95 -2.47 5.82 6.96
CA THR A 95 -1.55 5.14 6.04
C THR A 95 -2.20 4.71 4.73
N VAL A 96 -3.54 4.65 4.64
CA VAL A 96 -4.27 4.32 3.41
C VAL A 96 -5.61 5.06 3.30
N TYR A 97 -5.82 5.75 2.18
CA TYR A 97 -7.03 6.55 1.91
C TYR A 97 -7.32 6.62 0.40
N TRP A 98 -8.41 7.27 -0.03
CA TRP A 98 -8.77 7.41 -1.45
C TRP A 98 -9.52 8.71 -1.70
#